data_AF-A0A355PPB2-F1
#
_entry.id   AF-A0A355PPB2-F1
#
_cell.length_a   1.000
_cell.length_b   1.000
_cell.length_c   1.000
_cell.angle_alpha   90.00
_cell.angle_beta   90.00
_cell.angle_gamma   90.00
#
_symmetry.space_group_name_H-M   'P 1'
#
loop_
_entity.id
_entity.type
_entity.pdbx_description
1 polymer ?
#
loop_
_entity_poly.entity_id
_entity_poly.type
_entity_poly.pdbx_seq_one_letter_code
_entity_poly.pdbx_strand_id
1 'polypeptide(L)'
;MKYTKLGNTDIEILKCVAEKHQCKMFQIALAWQWEKGVASPIIGATKASYLDDAAGALDVMLSKEDVAYLEECYVPHPVVGAIKENPPQGVMLLDEKK
;
A
#
# COMPACT_ATOMS: atom_id res chain seq x y z
N MET A 1 2.52 -20.68 -6.25
CA MET A 1 1.87 -19.77 -5.30
C MET A 1 1.17 -18.71 -6.11
N LYS A 2 -0.14 -18.88 -6.34
CA LYS A 2 -0.91 -18.13 -7.33
C LYS A 2 -1.73 -17.04 -6.62
N TYR A 3 -1.17 -15.83 -6.52
CA TYR A 3 -1.95 -14.62 -6.24
C TYR A 3 -2.84 -14.37 -7.45
N THR A 4 -4.00 -15.01 -7.50
CA THR A 4 -4.79 -15.05 -8.74
C THR A 4 -6.24 -15.05 -8.36
N LYS A 5 -6.79 -13.86 -8.10
CA LYS A 5 -8.18 -13.47 -8.42
C LYS A 5 -8.58 -12.05 -7.97
N LEU A 6 -7.86 -11.39 -7.07
CA LEU A 6 -8.11 -9.98 -6.69
C LEU A 6 -7.04 -8.96 -7.17
N GLY A 7 -5.90 -9.42 -7.69
CA GLY A 7 -4.66 -8.63 -7.72
C GLY A 7 -4.44 -7.64 -8.87
N ASN A 8 -5.45 -7.28 -9.66
CA ASN A 8 -5.25 -6.33 -10.79
C ASN A 8 -5.82 -4.94 -10.51
N THR A 9 -6.84 -4.83 -9.66
CA THR A 9 -7.56 -3.57 -9.45
C THR A 9 -6.68 -2.54 -8.73
N ASP A 10 -5.92 -2.94 -7.71
CA ASP A 10 -5.00 -2.05 -6.99
C ASP A 10 -3.91 -1.47 -7.90
N ILE A 11 -3.43 -2.30 -8.83
CA ILE A 11 -2.39 -1.90 -9.80
C ILE A 11 -2.95 -0.82 -10.74
N GLU A 12 -4.18 -0.98 -11.22
CA GLU A 12 -4.82 0.00 -12.10
C GLU A 12 -5.10 1.33 -11.37
N ILE A 13 -5.60 1.27 -10.13
CA ILE A 13 -5.87 2.46 -9.32
C ILE A 13 -4.58 3.24 -9.07
N LEU A 14 -3.53 2.55 -8.59
CA LEU A 14 -2.21 3.16 -8.34
C LEU A 14 -1.62 3.74 -9.62
N LYS A 15 -1.82 3.08 -10.76
CA LYS A 15 -1.35 3.57 -12.06
C LYS A 15 -2.06 4.87 -12.45
N CYS A 16 -3.38 4.95 -12.31
CA CYS A 16 -4.13 6.17 -12.62
C CYS A 16 -3.67 7.36 -11.76
N VAL A 17 -3.44 7.15 -10.46
CA VAL A 17 -2.95 8.21 -9.58
C VAL A 17 -1.49 8.57 -9.89
N ALA A 18 -0.64 7.58 -10.18
CA ALA A 18 0.75 7.79 -10.57
C ALA A 18 0.88 8.62 -11.85
N GLU A 19 0.02 8.38 -12.84
CA GLU A 19 -0.01 9.17 -14.08
C GLU A 19 -0.39 10.64 -13.83
N LYS A 20 -1.34 10.90 -12.93
CA LYS A 20 -1.73 12.27 -12.53
C LYS A 20 -0.57 13.03 -11.86
N HIS A 21 0.18 12.35 -11.01
CA HIS A 21 1.30 12.91 -10.23
C HIS A 21 2.66 12.80 -10.95
N GLN A 22 2.70 12.25 -12.16
CA GLN A 22 3.92 11.98 -12.94
C GLN A 22 5.03 11.26 -12.16
N CYS A 23 4.65 10.35 -11.26
CA CYS A 23 5.60 9.63 -10.40
C CYS A 23 5.46 8.11 -10.55
N LYS A 24 6.31 7.35 -9.84
CA LYS A 24 6.26 5.87 -9.89
C LYS A 24 5.10 5.36 -9.03
N MET A 25 4.45 4.29 -9.48
CA MET A 25 3.34 3.65 -8.73
C MET A 25 3.72 3.26 -7.28
N PHE A 26 4.95 2.80 -7.09
CA PHE A 26 5.48 2.48 -5.77
C PHE A 26 5.59 3.70 -4.84
N GLN A 27 5.91 4.88 -5.39
CA GLN A 27 5.96 6.13 -4.63
C GLN A 27 4.57 6.54 -4.15
N ILE A 28 3.55 6.43 -5.01
CA ILE A 28 2.14 6.63 -4.62
C ILE A 28 1.74 5.68 -3.49
N ALA A 29 2.09 4.40 -3.62
CA ALA A 29 1.73 3.40 -2.60
C ALA A 29 2.36 3.72 -1.24
N LEU A 30 3.61 4.18 -1.20
CA LEU A 30 4.27 4.61 0.03
C LEU A 30 3.68 5.90 0.61
N ALA A 31 3.47 6.91 -0.24
CA ALA A 31 2.84 8.16 0.17
C ALA A 31 1.47 7.91 0.79
N TRP A 32 0.69 7.00 0.19
CA TRP A 32 -0.60 6.61 0.72
C TRP A 32 -0.51 5.92 2.09
N GLN A 33 0.50 5.10 2.34
CA GLN A 33 0.70 4.50 3.67
C GLN A 33 0.98 5.55 4.75
N TRP A 34 1.76 6.59 4.41
CA TRP A 34 2.01 7.69 5.34
C TRP A 34 0.75 8.52 5.63
N GLU A 35 -0.07 8.79 4.62
CA GLU A 35 -1.37 9.46 4.80
C GLU A 35 -2.31 8.67 5.73
N LYS A 36 -2.22 7.34 5.71
CA LYS A 36 -2.95 6.45 6.63
C LYS A 36 -2.38 6.42 8.06
N GLY A 37 -1.30 7.14 8.33
CA GLY A 37 -0.65 7.19 9.64
C GLY A 37 0.33 6.05 9.91
N VAL A 38 0.78 5.31 8.89
CA VAL A 38 1.85 4.32 9.05
C VAL A 38 3.17 5.04 9.26
N ALA A 39 3.76 4.91 10.46
CA ALA A 39 4.99 5.62 10.80
C ALA A 39 6.24 5.11 10.04
N SER A 40 6.33 3.80 9.79
CA SER A 40 7.48 3.18 9.13
C SER A 40 7.05 1.98 8.27
N PRO A 41 6.73 2.18 6.98
CA PRO A 41 6.43 1.08 6.08
C PRO A 41 7.67 0.19 5.87
N ILE A 42 7.46 -1.12 5.77
CA ILE A 42 8.54 -2.10 5.51
C ILE A 42 8.68 -2.26 4.00
N ILE A 43 9.89 -2.05 3.49
CA ILE A 43 10.19 -2.08 2.05
C ILE A 43 11.25 -3.14 1.79
N GLY A 44 10.93 -4.09 0.90
CA GLY A 44 11.90 -5.04 0.37
C GLY A 44 12.58 -4.49 -0.88
N ALA A 45 13.88 -4.21 -0.81
CA ALA A 45 14.67 -3.74 -1.94
C ALA A 45 15.79 -4.75 -2.27
N THR A 46 15.79 -5.28 -3.50
CA THR A 46 16.87 -6.15 -4.00
C THR A 46 18.01 -5.36 -4.67
N LYS A 47 17.79 -4.07 -4.92
CA LYS A 47 18.75 -3.15 -5.54
C LYS A 47 18.77 -1.83 -4.78
N ALA A 48 19.92 -1.19 -4.69
CA ALA A 48 20.08 0.11 -4.02
C ALA A 48 19.18 1.19 -4.64
N SER A 49 19.01 1.19 -5.97
CA SER A 49 18.15 2.14 -6.68
C SER A 49 16.69 2.15 -6.21
N TYR A 50 16.19 1.04 -5.65
CA TYR A 50 14.83 0.99 -5.10
C TYR A 50 14.70 1.73 -3.78
N LEU A 51 15.78 1.87 -3.03
CA LEU A 51 15.83 2.70 -1.83
C LEU A 51 15.78 4.19 -2.20
N ASP A 52 16.52 4.59 -3.24
CA ASP A 52 16.48 5.96 -3.76
C ASP A 52 15.07 6.31 -4.27
N ASP A 53 14.44 5.39 -5.03
CA ASP A 53 13.06 5.55 -5.48
C ASP A 53 12.07 5.65 -4.31
N ALA A 54 12.30 4.89 -3.24
CA ALA A 54 11.48 4.94 -2.02
C ALA A 54 11.63 6.25 -1.28
N ALA A 55 12.85 6.78 -1.19
CA ALA A 55 13.11 8.08 -0.60
C ALA A 55 12.35 9.18 -1.37
N GLY A 56 12.34 9.11 -2.71
CA GLY A 56 11.57 10.05 -3.55
C GLY A 56 10.05 9.96 -3.38
N ALA A 57 9.52 8.96 -2.69
CA ALA A 57 8.12 8.94 -2.31
C ALA A 57 7.78 10.04 -1.30
N LEU A 58 8.73 10.47 -0.47
CA LEU A 58 8.54 11.52 0.54
C LEU A 58 8.22 12.88 -0.11
N ASP A 59 8.62 13.08 -1.36
CA ASP A 59 8.35 14.28 -2.13
C ASP A 59 6.95 14.28 -2.79
N VAL A 60 6.23 13.15 -2.74
CA VAL A 60 4.89 13.00 -3.32
C VAL A 60 3.85 13.45 -2.30
N MET A 61 3.16 14.54 -2.60
CA MET A 61 2.01 15.01 -1.82
C MET A 61 0.70 14.58 -2.50
N LEU A 62 -0.01 13.63 -1.90
CA LEU A 62 -1.32 13.21 -2.36
C LEU A 62 -2.38 14.21 -1.92
N SER A 63 -3.31 14.55 -2.81
CA SER A 63 -4.47 15.35 -2.44
C SER A 63 -5.46 14.50 -1.64
N LYS A 64 -6.31 15.15 -0.82
CA LYS A 64 -7.38 14.43 -0.08
C LYS A 64 -8.31 13.66 -1.00
N GLU A 65 -8.52 14.16 -2.22
CA GLU A 65 -9.33 13.51 -3.26
C GLU A 65 -8.65 12.23 -3.77
N ASP A 66 -7.33 12.27 -3.99
CA ASP A 66 -6.57 11.07 -4.41
C ASP A 66 -6.55 10.01 -3.30
N VAL A 67 -6.38 10.42 -2.04
CA VAL A 67 -6.43 9.50 -0.90
C VAL A 67 -7.82 8.86 -0.79
N ALA A 68 -8.88 9.66 -0.89
CA ALA A 68 -10.26 9.14 -0.86
C ALA A 68 -10.53 8.17 -2.02
N TYR A 69 -10.05 8.50 -3.23
CA TYR A 69 -10.16 7.63 -4.40
C TYR A 69 -9.42 6.30 -4.20
N LEU A 70 -8.22 6.35 -3.64
CA LEU A 70 -7.44 5.15 -3.30
C LEU A 70 -8.16 4.30 -2.25
N GLU A 71 -8.72 4.90 -1.21
CA GLU A 71 -9.43 4.17 -0.15
C GLU A 71 -10.76 3.57 -0.60
N GLU A 72 -11.53 4.27 -1.44
CA GLU A 72 -12.81 3.78 -1.96
C GLU A 72 -12.61 2.55 -2.87
N CYS A 73 -11.57 2.59 -3.70
CA CYS A 73 -11.31 1.52 -4.66
C CYS A 73 -10.51 0.35 -4.07
N TYR A 74 -9.83 0.56 -2.94
CA TYR A 74 -8.98 -0.47 -2.32
C TYR A 74 -9.79 -1.53 -1.59
N VAL A 75 -9.56 -2.80 -1.94
CA VAL A 75 -10.16 -3.95 -1.27
C VAL A 75 -9.08 -4.66 -0.43
N PRO A 76 -9.21 -4.70 0.91
CA PRO A 76 -8.23 -5.38 1.74
C PRO A 76 -8.12 -6.86 1.39
N HIS A 77 -6.88 -7.32 1.26
CA HIS A 77 -6.60 -8.71 0.97
C HIS A 77 -6.65 -9.54 2.26
N PRO A 78 -7.31 -10.72 2.24
CA PRO A 78 -7.31 -11.60 3.40
C PRO A 78 -5.88 -12.11 3.65
N VAL A 79 -5.49 -12.21 4.92
CA VAL A 79 -4.21 -12.81 5.30
C VAL A 79 -4.27 -14.31 5.01
N VAL A 80 -3.30 -14.81 4.24
CA VAL A 80 -3.22 -16.22 3.87
C VAL A 80 -2.11 -16.91 4.67
N GLY A 81 -2.46 -18.04 5.30
CA GLY A 81 -1.50 -18.95 5.94
C GLY A 81 -1.17 -18.63 7.40
N ALA A 82 -0.90 -17.37 7.74
CA ALA A 82 -0.44 -17.01 9.09
C ALA A 82 -1.54 -17.08 10.17
N ILE A 83 -2.82 -17.01 9.80
CA ILE A 83 -3.96 -16.99 10.74
C ILE A 83 -5.05 -17.98 10.31
N LYS A 84 -5.81 -18.50 11.29
CA LYS A 84 -6.91 -19.46 11.04
C LYS A 84 -8.14 -18.78 10.41
N GLU A 85 -8.44 -17.55 10.80
CA GLU A 85 -9.57 -16.75 10.32
C GLU A 85 -9.13 -15.29 10.20
N ASN A 86 -9.59 -14.59 9.15
CA ASN A 86 -9.25 -13.18 8.94
C ASN A 86 -10.17 -12.30 9.80
N PRO A 87 -9.64 -11.40 10.64
CA PRO A 87 -10.46 -10.56 11.47
C PRO A 87 -11.26 -9.55 10.62
N PRO A 88 -12.36 -8.98 11.18
CA PRO A 88 -13.11 -7.94 10.48
C PRO A 88 -12.22 -6.72 10.21
N GLN A 89 -12.56 -6.01 9.14
CA GLN A 89 -11.79 -4.86 8.64
C GLN A 89 -11.68 -3.77 9.72
N GLY A 90 -10.45 -3.34 10.02
CA GLY A 90 -10.15 -2.35 11.07
C GLY A 90 -9.68 -2.93 12.40
N VAL A 91 -9.65 -4.26 12.56
CA VAL A 91 -9.09 -4.91 13.76
C VAL A 91 -7.58 -5.04 13.65
N MET A 92 -6.85 -4.42 14.59
CA MET A 92 -5.42 -4.60 14.77
C MET A 92 -5.18 -5.86 15.62
N LEU A 93 -4.52 -6.86 15.05
CA LEU A 93 -4.06 -8.04 15.79
C LEU A 93 -2.84 -7.63 16.62
N LEU A 94 -3.05 -7.45 17.92
CA LEU A 94 -1.95 -7.32 18.87
C LEU A 94 -1.53 -8.73 19.27
N ASP A 95 -0.25 -9.06 19.05
CA ASP A 95 0.34 -10.29 19.58
C ASP A 95 0.45 -10.12 21.11
N GLU A 96 -0.56 -10.58 21.85
CA GLU A 96 -0.41 -10.77 23.29
C GLU A 96 0.55 -11.95 23.50
N LYS A 97 1.86 -11.65 23.59
CA LYS A 97 2.83 -12.59 24.16
C LYS A 97 2.43 -12.88 25.60
N LYS A 98 1.80 -14.02 25.81
CA LYS A 98 1.60 -14.63 27.13
C LYS A 98 2.82 -15.47 27.51
#